data_AF-A0A6A6Q7Y6-F1
#
_entry.id   AF-A0A6A6Q7Y6-F1
#
_cell.length_a   1.000
_cell.length_b   1.000
_cell.length_c   1.000
_cell.angle_alpha   90.00
_cell.angle_beta   90.00
_cell.angle_gamma   90.00
#
_symmetry.space_group_name_H-M   'P 1'
#
loop_
_entity.id
_entity.type
_entity.pdbx_description
1 polymer ?
#
loop_
_entity_poly.entity_id
_entity_poly.type
_entity_poly.pdbx_seq_one_letter_code
_entity_poly.pdbx_strand_id
1 'polypeptide(L)'
;MVRAQKGQLPYSEHTTRSKKAVSFEALPIVSLTPISGVLIKCDASIKAIIVRIDADRNDIIVEDLDDEHLLIKEAKLPELKQRLSETLKATLREQESSNSE
;
A
#
# COMPACT_ATOMS: atom_id res chain seq x y z
N MET A 1 -56.09 4.16 -12.43
CA MET A 1 -55.48 3.53 -11.24
C MET A 1 -54.75 2.28 -11.72
N VAL A 2 -53.46 2.39 -12.03
CA VAL A 2 -52.68 1.37 -12.75
C VAL A 2 -51.85 0.60 -11.74
N ARG A 3 -52.15 -0.68 -11.52
CA ARG A 3 -51.41 -1.55 -10.59
C ARG A 3 -50.50 -2.52 -11.35
N ALA A 4 -49.20 -2.26 -11.21
CA ALA A 4 -48.08 -3.16 -10.99
C ALA A 4 -47.95 -4.47 -11.81
N GLN A 5 -47.02 -4.38 -12.78
CA GLN A 5 -45.98 -5.31 -13.24
C GLN A 5 -46.00 -6.79 -12.81
N LYS A 6 -46.04 -7.65 -13.84
CA LYS A 6 -45.62 -9.05 -13.83
C LYS A 6 -44.10 -9.15 -13.79
N GLY A 7 -43.57 -9.96 -12.89
CA GLY A 7 -42.17 -10.37 -12.87
C GLY A 7 -42.02 -11.67 -12.09
N GLN A 8 -42.20 -12.80 -12.78
CA GLN A 8 -41.95 -14.14 -12.26
C GLN A 8 -40.60 -14.60 -12.81
N LEU A 9 -39.62 -14.82 -11.92
CA LEU A 9 -38.48 -15.69 -12.20
C LEU A 9 -38.57 -16.88 -11.23
N PRO A 10 -38.60 -18.13 -11.73
CA PRO A 10 -38.54 -19.30 -10.87
C PRO A 10 -37.07 -19.64 -10.64
N TYR A 11 -36.61 -19.57 -9.40
CA TYR A 11 -35.47 -20.38 -8.99
C TYR A 11 -35.96 -21.36 -7.95
N SER A 12 -35.98 -22.63 -8.33
CA SER A 12 -36.40 -23.74 -7.50
C SER A 12 -35.38 -23.94 -6.38
N GLU A 13 -35.76 -23.65 -5.15
CA GLU A 13 -34.97 -24.03 -3.98
C GLU A 13 -35.25 -25.49 -3.62
N HIS A 14 -34.28 -26.35 -3.92
CA HIS A 14 -34.17 -27.66 -3.30
C HIS A 14 -32.72 -27.86 -2.87
N THR A 15 -32.46 -27.79 -1.56
CA THR A 15 -31.95 -28.96 -0.82
C THR A 15 -31.49 -28.55 0.57
N THR A 16 -32.11 -29.19 1.54
CA THR A 16 -31.84 -29.14 2.97
C THR A 16 -30.42 -29.58 3.30
N ARG A 17 -29.62 -28.70 3.91
CA ARG A 17 -28.50 -29.15 4.77
C ARG A 17 -28.14 -28.09 5.80
N SER A 18 -28.55 -28.33 7.05
CA SER A 18 -28.10 -27.61 8.24
C SER A 18 -26.61 -27.29 8.19
N LYS A 19 -26.25 -26.01 8.21
CA LYS A 19 -24.96 -25.53 8.73
C LYS A 19 -25.18 -24.19 9.43
N LYS A 20 -24.68 -24.15 10.67
CA LYS A 20 -24.58 -23.08 11.66
C LYS A 20 -24.70 -21.65 11.10
N ALA A 21 -25.48 -20.82 11.80
CA ALA A 21 -25.41 -19.37 11.69
C ALA A 21 -23.96 -18.93 11.98
N VAL A 22 -23.29 -18.39 10.96
CA VAL A 22 -22.09 -17.59 11.16
C VAL A 22 -22.61 -16.18 11.39
N SER A 23 -22.62 -15.75 12.65
CA SER A 23 -22.83 -14.35 13.02
C SER A 23 -21.66 -13.55 12.45
N PHE A 24 -21.79 -13.09 11.22
CA PHE A 24 -20.85 -12.21 10.57
C PHE A 24 -21.19 -10.79 11.01
N GLU A 25 -20.67 -10.36 12.17
CA GLU A 25 -20.73 -8.96 12.55
C GLU A 25 -19.88 -8.16 11.56
N ALA A 26 -20.55 -7.50 10.62
CA ALA A 26 -19.92 -6.58 9.69
C ALA A 26 -19.42 -5.37 10.50
N LEU A 27 -18.12 -5.38 10.80
CA LEU A 27 -17.40 -4.21 11.30
C LEU A 27 -17.29 -3.13 10.19
N PRO A 28 -17.24 -1.84 10.56
CA PRO A 28 -17.52 -0.73 9.67
C PRO A 28 -16.56 -0.67 8.48
N ILE A 29 -17.14 -0.24 7.36
CA ILE A 29 -16.55 -0.09 6.03
C ILE A 29 -15.26 0.75 6.13
N VAL A 30 -14.11 0.10 6.27
CA VAL A 30 -12.80 0.73 6.00
C VAL A 30 -12.81 1.15 4.53
N SER A 31 -12.49 2.42 4.28
CA SER A 31 -12.53 3.14 3.01
C SER A 31 -12.37 2.26 1.75
N LEU A 32 -13.46 2.14 0.97
CA LEU A 32 -13.53 1.40 -0.31
C LEU A 32 -12.73 2.04 -1.46
N THR A 33 -11.87 3.02 -1.18
CA THR A 33 -10.99 3.59 -2.20
C THR A 33 -9.76 2.72 -2.34
N PRO A 34 -9.54 2.04 -3.49
CA PRO A 34 -8.31 1.30 -3.72
C PRO A 34 -7.14 2.27 -3.61
N ILE A 35 -6.22 2.00 -2.69
CA ILE A 35 -4.99 2.76 -2.53
C ILE A 35 -4.03 2.27 -3.61
N SER A 36 -3.84 3.08 -4.66
CA SER A 36 -2.84 2.80 -5.69
C SER A 36 -1.46 3.16 -5.15
N GLY A 37 -0.64 2.14 -4.91
CA GLY A 37 0.72 2.27 -4.41
C GLY A 37 1.63 1.19 -4.98
N VAL A 38 2.93 1.44 -4.87
CA VAL A 38 3.99 0.53 -5.28
C VAL A 38 4.60 -0.06 -4.01
N LEU A 39 4.55 -1.39 -3.91
CA LEU A 39 5.25 -2.13 -2.87
C LEU A 39 6.73 -2.20 -3.22
N ILE A 40 7.58 -1.75 -2.31
CA ILE A 40 9.04 -1.82 -2.46
C ILE A 40 9.59 -2.70 -1.35
N LYS A 41 10.45 -3.65 -1.75
CA LYS A 41 11.32 -4.38 -0.85
C LYS A 41 12.72 -3.75 -0.86
N CYS A 42 13.28 -3.46 0.31
CA CYS A 42 14.61 -2.90 0.48
C CYS A 42 15.20 -3.26 1.84
N ASP A 43 16.53 -3.21 1.97
CA ASP A 43 17.20 -3.40 3.26
C ASP A 43 16.86 -2.29 4.27
N ALA A 44 16.96 -2.59 5.57
CA ALA A 44 16.67 -1.65 6.66
C ALA A 44 17.47 -0.33 6.58
N SER A 45 18.70 -0.37 6.05
CA SER A 45 19.52 0.82 5.83
C SER A 45 18.95 1.74 4.75
N ILE A 46 18.50 1.16 3.63
CA ILE A 46 17.84 1.88 2.54
C ILE A 46 16.50 2.42 3.00
N LYS A 47 15.74 1.63 3.76
CA LYS A 47 14.48 2.05 4.39
C LYS A 47 14.69 3.30 5.26
N ALA A 48 15.72 3.31 6.10
CA ALA A 48 16.03 4.47 6.95
C ALA A 48 16.32 5.74 6.12
N ILE A 49 17.01 5.60 4.97
CA ILE A 49 17.23 6.72 4.05
C ILE A 49 15.91 7.18 3.42
N ILE A 50 15.05 6.25 2.98
CA ILE A 50 13.73 6.58 2.39
C ILE A 50 12.86 7.33 3.41
N VAL A 51 12.80 6.86 4.66
CA VAL A 51 12.08 7.54 5.75
C VAL A 51 12.63 8.94 5.99
N ARG A 52 13.96 9.11 5.93
CA ARG A 52 14.59 10.43 6.07
C ARG A 52 14.28 11.36 4.91
N ILE A 53 14.18 10.85 3.68
CA ILE A 53 13.77 11.63 2.50
C ILE A 53 12.29 12.04 2.61
N ASP A 54 11.43 11.17 3.16
CA ASP A 54 10.02 11.45 3.35
C ASP A 54 9.73 12.41 4.52
N ALA A 55 10.64 12.51 5.51
CA ALA A 55 10.45 13.29 6.73
C ALA A 55 10.14 14.78 6.51
N ASP A 56 10.51 15.36 5.37
CA ASP A 56 10.27 16.78 5.08
C ASP A 56 8.81 17.09 4.70
N ARG A 57 8.14 16.16 4.00
CA ARG A 57 6.82 16.39 3.39
C ARG A 57 5.78 15.32 3.72
N ASN A 58 6.22 14.16 4.20
CA ASN A 58 5.44 12.96 4.48
C ASN A 58 4.45 12.63 3.35
N ASP A 59 4.92 12.80 2.10
CA ASP A 59 4.09 12.68 0.91
C ASP A 59 4.44 11.47 0.03
N ILE A 60 5.51 10.74 0.33
CA ILE A 60 6.03 9.61 -0.44
C ILE A 60 5.52 8.28 0.13
N ILE A 61 5.70 8.05 1.43
CA ILE A 61 5.34 6.80 2.08
C ILE A 61 3.82 6.79 2.36
N VAL A 62 3.16 5.71 1.97
CA VAL A 62 1.74 5.47 2.27
C VAL A 62 1.62 4.69 3.57
N GLU A 63 2.35 3.57 3.65
CA GLU A 63 2.42 2.73 4.84
C GLU A 63 3.82 2.12 4.99
N ASP A 64 4.22 1.98 6.26
CA ASP A 64 5.36 1.16 6.67
C ASP A 64 4.82 -0.22 7.10
N LEU A 65 5.11 -1.25 6.30
CA LEU A 65 4.51 -2.57 6.48
C LEU A 65 5.34 -3.46 7.41
N ASP A 66 6.66 -3.45 7.24
CA ASP A 66 7.63 -4.18 8.06
C ASP A 66 9.06 -3.66 7.82
N ASP A 67 10.07 -4.28 8.44
CA ASP A 67 11.47 -3.86 8.38
C ASP A 67 12.07 -3.79 6.97
N GLU A 68 11.55 -4.55 6.00
CA GLU A 68 12.05 -4.62 4.62
C GLU A 68 11.05 -4.10 3.58
N HIS A 69 9.80 -3.85 3.94
CA HIS A 69 8.73 -3.53 3.00
C HIS A 69 8.08 -2.17 3.29
N LEU A 70 8.00 -1.34 2.25
CA LEU A 70 7.31 -0.05 2.26
C LEU A 70 6.26 0.00 1.14
N LEU A 71 5.11 0.59 1.43
CA LEU A 71 4.13 0.97 0.42
C LEU A 71 4.31 2.45 0.07
N ILE A 72 4.56 2.75 -1.21
CA ILE A 72 4.90 4.10 -1.68
C ILE A 72 3.88 4.60 -2.69
N LYS A 73 3.62 5.90 -2.72
CA LYS A 73 2.76 6.51 -3.75
C LYS A 73 3.40 6.36 -5.12
N GLU A 74 2.67 5.77 -6.06
CA GLU A 74 3.18 5.50 -7.42
C GLU A 74 3.70 6.77 -8.12
N ALA A 75 2.98 7.89 -7.98
CA ALA A 75 3.36 9.18 -8.54
C ALA A 75 4.70 9.74 -8.00
N LYS A 76 5.13 9.30 -6.81
CA LYS A 76 6.35 9.76 -6.13
C LYS A 76 7.54 8.82 -6.32
N LEU A 77 7.32 7.63 -6.88
CA LEU A 77 8.39 6.68 -7.16
C LEU A 77 9.57 7.24 -7.98
N PRO A 78 9.37 8.00 -9.07
CA PRO A 78 10.51 8.54 -9.83
C PRO A 78 11.32 9.58 -9.04
N GLU A 79 10.64 10.46 -8.30
CA GLU A 79 11.27 11.45 -7.41
C GLU A 79 12.09 10.76 -6.32
N LEU A 80 11.52 9.73 -5.69
CA LEU A 80 12.21 8.96 -4.65
C LEU A 80 13.48 8.30 -5.19
N LYS A 81 13.41 7.64 -6.36
CA LYS A 81 14.58 6.98 -6.99
C LYS A 81 15.71 7.98 -7.25
N GLN A 82 15.37 9.18 -7.71
CA GLN A 82 16.35 10.23 -7.96
C GLN A 82 17.02 10.69 -6.66
N ARG A 83 16.24 11.10 -5.66
CA ARG A 83 16.76 11.58 -4.37
C ARG A 83 17.59 10.54 -3.64
N LEU A 84 17.16 9.28 -3.71
CA LEU A 84 17.87 8.16 -3.11
C LEU A 84 19.22 7.94 -3.79
N SER A 85 19.28 7.99 -5.13
CA SER A 85 20.54 7.92 -5.87
C SER A 85 21.49 9.07 -5.52
N GLU A 86 20.98 10.30 -5.41
CA GLU A 86 21.75 11.48 -5.05
C GLU A 86 22.31 11.38 -3.63
N THR A 87 21.48 10.94 -2.67
CA THR A 87 21.88 10.75 -1.27
C THR A 87 22.97 9.69 -1.14
N LEU A 88 22.81 8.53 -1.79
CA LEU A 88 23.81 7.46 -1.76
C LEU A 88 25.14 7.90 -2.39
N LYS A 89 25.10 8.66 -3.49
CA LYS A 89 26.30 9.20 -4.13
C LYS A 89 27.03 10.22 -3.25
N ALA A 90 26.30 11.06 -2.52
CA ALA A 90 26.90 12.03 -1.59
C ALA A 90 27.68 11.32 -0.49
N THR A 91 27.07 10.30 0.15
CA THR A 91 27.72 9.52 1.21
C THR A 91 28.97 8.78 0.71
N LEU A 92 28.96 8.25 -0.51
CA LEU A 92 30.11 7.52 -1.07
C LEU A 92 31.29 8.45 -1.41
N ARG A 93 31.04 9.68 -1.88
CA ARG A 93 32.11 10.64 -2.25
C ARG A 93 32.92 11.13 -1.05
N GLU A 94 32.31 11.22 0.13
CA GLU A 94 33.02 11.62 1.35
C GLU A 94 34.03 10.55 1.81
N GLN A 95 33.80 9.27 1.50
CA GLN A 95 34.70 8.19 1.90
C GLN A 95 35.95 8.06 1.02
N GLU A 96 35.89 8.45 -0.25
CA GLU A 96 37.06 8.40 -1.16
C GLU A 96 38.05 9.55 -0.95
N SER A 97 37.67 10.61 -0.23
CA SER A 97 38.54 11.77 0.02
C SER A 97 39.48 11.60 1.23
N SER A 98 39.36 10.51 1.99
CA SER A 98 40.07 10.31 3.27
C SER A 98 41.02 9.09 3.28
N ASN A 99 41.37 8.53 2.13
CA ASN A 99 42.34 7.42 2.02
C ASN A 99 43.62 7.82 1.24
N SER A 100 44.12 9.03 1.47
CA SER A 100 45.42 9.47 0.98
C SER A 100 46.13 10.29 2.06
N GLU A 101 46.68 9.60 3.06
CA GLU A 101 48.01 9.88 3.63
C GLU A 101 48.56 8.60 4.29
#